data_AF-A0A832SU32-F1
#
_entry.id   AF-A0A832SU32-F1
#
_cell.length_a   1.000
_cell.length_b   1.000
_cell.length_c   1.000
_cell.angle_alpha   90.00
_cell.angle_beta   90.00
_cell.angle_gamma   90.00
#
_symmetry.space_group_name_H-M   'P 1'
#
loop_
_entity.id
_entity.type
_entity.pdbx_description
1 polymer ?
#
loop_
_entity_poly.entity_id
_entity_poly.type
_entity_poly.pdbx_seq_one_letter_code
_entity_poly.pdbx_strand_id
1 'polypeptide(L)'
;MPTAEEIRRRIIEHGLSIRDRVIATMPQRYSLMVEQIRSIARSYRGDFDTFLTNLSSIKGLDLLVIYTALLAVLSKHKSLSDEEILKIGDSFDRHIYDVFSASKARRALEEAGVEKEIANDVISGVVKALNLINNKYNSPYLWIAEQRRIERFENSVREVLFRNEGGNRVGRGVKLFLRLFIHDTNIPLAVRIAYTQENKKYILHGDMYTALVTLRSGAFEDVASITAERVKARVAKRLLCEAKEGGARCKDVVMRLESIRGLVRYVGKISGDPIVYERGAYDIGYRYCRDLKCEACPINDVCKRYTFIKLK
;
A
#
# COMPACT_ATOMS: atom_id res chain seq x y z
N MET A 1 29.85 -10.26 -1.72
CA MET A 1 28.90 -9.17 -2.07
C MET A 1 27.50 -9.64 -1.74
N PRO A 2 26.61 -8.78 -1.20
CA PRO A 2 25.21 -9.14 -0.94
C PRO A 2 24.50 -9.62 -2.21
N THR A 3 23.66 -10.65 -2.10
CA THR A 3 22.81 -11.15 -3.19
C THR A 3 21.53 -10.33 -3.30
N ALA A 4 20.87 -10.36 -4.46
CA ALA A 4 19.58 -9.70 -4.64
C ALA A 4 18.49 -10.28 -3.73
N GLU A 5 18.54 -11.58 -3.44
CA GLU A 5 17.68 -12.25 -2.45
C GLU A 5 17.89 -11.70 -1.05
N GLU A 6 19.15 -11.55 -0.61
CA GLU A 6 19.48 -10.97 0.69
C GLU A 6 18.94 -9.54 0.83
N ILE A 7 19.07 -8.73 -0.21
CA ILE A 7 18.51 -7.38 -0.24
C ILE A 7 16.98 -7.41 -0.10
N ARG A 8 16.29 -8.28 -0.84
CA ARG A 8 14.82 -8.43 -0.72
C ARG A 8 14.41 -8.86 0.70
N ARG A 9 15.16 -9.78 1.31
CA ARG A 9 14.92 -10.24 2.69
C ARG A 9 15.04 -9.08 3.68
N ARG A 10 16.10 -8.26 3.59
CA ARG A 10 16.29 -7.09 4.46
C ARG A 10 15.21 -6.02 4.27
N ILE A 11 14.70 -5.83 3.05
CA ILE A 11 13.55 -4.95 2.78
C ILE A 11 12.28 -5.49 3.48
N ILE A 12 12.05 -6.80 3.43
CA ILE A 12 10.92 -7.44 4.13
C ILE A 12 11.06 -7.32 5.65
N GLU A 13 12.24 -7.62 6.20
CA GLU A 13 12.52 -7.49 7.64
C GLU A 13 12.22 -6.06 8.12
N HIS A 14 12.66 -5.04 7.37
CA HIS A 14 12.30 -3.66 7.65
C HIS A 14 10.79 -3.44 7.57
N GLY A 15 10.13 -3.95 6.53
CA GLY A 15 8.67 -3.89 6.37
C GLY A 15 7.88 -4.54 7.53
N LEU A 16 8.39 -5.62 8.12
CA LEU A 16 7.80 -6.27 9.30
C LEU A 16 7.99 -5.44 10.58
N SER A 17 9.12 -4.74 10.68
CA SER A 17 9.45 -3.90 11.84
C SER A 17 8.60 -2.62 11.94
N ILE A 18 7.92 -2.24 10.86
CA ILE A 18 7.09 -1.03 10.78
C ILE A 18 5.61 -1.35 10.55
N ARG A 19 4.74 -0.47 11.06
CA ARG A 19 3.30 -0.50 10.76
C ARG A 19 3.04 0.13 9.39
N ASP A 20 2.00 -0.32 8.69
CA ASP A 20 1.51 0.43 7.53
C ASP A 20 1.14 1.85 7.95
N ARG A 21 1.49 2.84 7.15
CA ARG A 21 1.32 4.25 7.48
C ARG A 21 -0.10 4.61 7.87
N VAL A 22 -1.10 4.03 7.19
CA VAL A 22 -2.51 4.32 7.50
C VAL A 22 -2.87 3.81 8.89
N ILE A 23 -2.34 2.64 9.28
CA ILE A 23 -2.55 2.06 10.62
C ILE A 23 -1.75 2.83 11.67
N ALA A 24 -0.55 3.28 11.33
CA ALA A 24 0.32 4.04 12.24
C ALA A 24 -0.26 5.42 12.60
N THR A 25 -1.01 6.05 11.68
CA THR A 25 -1.62 7.38 11.87
C THR A 25 -3.12 7.32 12.12
N MET A 26 -3.68 6.13 12.41
CA MET A 26 -5.11 6.00 12.74
C MET A 26 -5.42 6.64 14.10
N PRO A 27 -6.60 7.26 14.26
CA PRO A 27 -7.13 7.63 15.56
C PRO A 27 -7.14 6.46 16.54
N GLN A 28 -6.91 6.75 17.84
CA GLN A 28 -6.73 5.73 18.88
C GLN A 28 -7.86 4.69 18.92
N ARG A 29 -9.11 5.15 18.74
CA ARG A 29 -10.28 4.27 18.68
C ARG A 29 -10.17 3.21 17.59
N TYR A 30 -9.75 3.61 16.38
CA TYR A 30 -9.56 2.69 15.27
C TYR A 30 -8.33 1.81 15.48
N SER A 31 -7.25 2.34 16.06
CA SER A 31 -6.09 1.51 16.42
C SER A 31 -6.46 0.38 17.38
N LEU A 32 -7.26 0.66 18.42
CA LEU A 32 -7.75 -0.38 19.34
C LEU A 32 -8.64 -1.40 18.63
N MET A 33 -9.51 -0.92 17.74
CA MET A 33 -10.36 -1.79 16.92
C MET A 33 -9.53 -2.71 16.00
N VAL A 34 -8.44 -2.22 15.42
CA VAL A 34 -7.52 -3.02 14.60
C VAL A 34 -6.89 -4.15 15.42
N GLU A 35 -6.43 -3.86 16.65
CA GLU A 35 -5.88 -4.91 17.52
C GLU A 35 -6.94 -5.94 17.92
N GLN A 36 -8.18 -5.52 18.18
CA GLN A 36 -9.30 -6.44 18.42
C GLN A 36 -9.56 -7.35 17.21
N ILE A 37 -9.62 -6.78 15.99
CA ILE A 37 -9.81 -7.55 14.75
C ILE A 37 -8.66 -8.55 14.56
N ARG A 38 -7.41 -8.14 14.79
CA ARG A 38 -6.25 -9.05 14.71
C ARG A 38 -6.36 -10.19 15.72
N SER A 39 -6.77 -9.91 16.94
CA SER A 39 -6.97 -10.92 17.99
C SER A 39 -8.02 -11.95 17.55
N ILE A 40 -9.20 -11.48 17.10
CA ILE A 40 -10.29 -12.34 16.63
C ILE A 40 -9.85 -13.16 15.40
N ALA A 41 -9.22 -12.51 14.42
CA ALA A 41 -8.77 -13.18 13.20
C ALA A 41 -7.72 -14.26 13.46
N ARG A 42 -6.80 -14.04 14.41
CA ARG A 42 -5.81 -15.06 14.83
C ARG A 42 -6.48 -16.24 15.53
N SER A 43 -7.42 -15.97 16.44
CA SER A 43 -8.13 -17.01 17.20
C SER A 43 -9.01 -17.88 16.31
N TYR A 44 -9.65 -17.30 15.29
CA TYR A 44 -10.66 -17.96 14.47
C TYR A 44 -10.28 -18.08 12.99
N ARG A 45 -8.99 -18.08 12.65
CA ARG A 45 -8.49 -18.15 11.26
C ARG A 45 -9.01 -19.36 10.45
N GLY A 46 -9.43 -20.44 11.12
CA GLY A 46 -9.98 -21.65 10.51
C GLY A 46 -11.49 -21.81 10.66
N ASP A 47 -12.16 -20.92 11.40
CA ASP A 47 -13.60 -20.98 11.66
C ASP A 47 -14.24 -19.65 11.27
N PHE A 48 -14.73 -19.60 10.03
CA PHE A 48 -15.27 -18.38 9.45
C PHE A 48 -16.56 -17.91 10.11
N ASP A 49 -17.41 -18.82 10.57
CA ASP A 49 -18.71 -18.47 11.14
C ASP A 49 -18.52 -17.90 12.55
N THR A 50 -17.62 -18.50 13.35
CA THR A 50 -17.24 -17.95 14.66
C THR A 50 -16.48 -16.62 14.50
N PHE A 51 -15.65 -16.48 13.48
CA PHE A 51 -15.00 -15.21 13.14
C PHE A 51 -16.02 -14.10 12.88
N LEU A 52 -17.01 -14.33 12.02
CA LEU A 52 -18.07 -13.37 11.72
C LEU A 52 -18.90 -13.02 12.95
N THR A 53 -19.27 -14.03 13.74
CA THR A 53 -20.04 -13.84 14.97
C THR A 53 -19.30 -12.91 15.94
N ASN A 54 -18.00 -13.13 16.13
CA ASN A 54 -17.19 -12.26 16.99
C ASN A 54 -16.99 -10.86 16.42
N LEU A 55 -16.82 -10.71 15.10
CA LEU A 55 -16.74 -9.38 14.46
C LEU A 55 -18.00 -8.54 14.66
N SER A 56 -19.18 -9.17 14.66
CA SER A 56 -20.45 -8.47 14.86
C SER A 56 -20.56 -7.75 16.21
N SER A 57 -19.77 -8.16 17.20
CA SER A 57 -19.69 -7.52 18.51
C SER A 57 -18.86 -6.22 18.52
N ILE A 58 -18.07 -5.96 17.47
CA ILE A 58 -17.22 -4.77 17.37
C ILE A 58 -18.06 -3.57 16.93
N LYS A 59 -18.37 -2.68 17.87
CA LYS A 59 -19.12 -1.44 17.58
C LYS A 59 -18.31 -0.50 16.68
N GLY A 60 -18.90 -0.10 15.55
CA GLY A 60 -18.32 0.87 14.62
C GLY A 60 -17.35 0.29 13.60
N LEU A 61 -17.33 -1.03 13.42
CA LEU A 61 -16.49 -1.70 12.42
C LEU A 61 -16.70 -1.16 11.00
N ASP A 62 -17.93 -0.83 10.64
CA ASP A 62 -18.24 -0.22 9.35
C ASP A 62 -17.62 1.18 9.18
N LEU A 63 -17.49 1.96 10.25
CA LEU A 63 -16.84 3.27 10.18
C LEU A 63 -15.34 3.14 9.85
N LEU A 64 -14.67 2.08 10.34
CA LEU A 64 -13.27 1.79 9.97
C LEU A 64 -13.14 1.48 8.47
N VAL A 65 -14.09 0.70 7.93
CA VAL A 65 -14.12 0.40 6.49
C VAL A 65 -14.41 1.64 5.67
N ILE A 66 -15.35 2.48 6.10
CA ILE A 66 -15.71 3.75 5.46
C ILE A 66 -14.53 4.73 5.46
N TYR A 67 -13.83 4.87 6.60
CA TYR A 67 -12.61 5.67 6.71
C TYR A 67 -11.55 5.22 5.68
N THR A 68 -11.34 3.90 5.60
CA THR A 68 -10.37 3.34 4.65
C THR A 68 -10.81 3.55 3.19
N ALA A 69 -12.12 3.46 2.91
CA ALA A 69 -12.67 3.74 1.59
C ALA A 69 -12.49 5.23 1.20
N LEU A 70 -12.70 6.16 2.13
CA LEU A 70 -12.44 7.59 1.91
C LEU A 70 -10.98 7.84 1.53
N LEU A 71 -10.03 7.28 2.29
CA LEU A 71 -8.59 7.42 1.99
C LEU A 71 -8.23 6.81 0.63
N ALA A 72 -8.80 5.66 0.30
CA ALA A 72 -8.58 4.98 -0.97
C ALA A 72 -9.10 5.83 -2.15
N VAL A 73 -10.29 6.40 -2.04
CA VAL A 73 -10.88 7.26 -3.08
C VAL A 73 -10.11 8.59 -3.17
N LEU A 74 -9.75 9.21 -2.05
CA LEU A 74 -8.90 10.41 -2.03
C LEU A 74 -7.55 10.19 -2.70
N SER A 75 -6.96 9.01 -2.53
CA SER A 75 -5.68 8.63 -3.13
C SER A 75 -5.70 8.61 -4.68
N LYS A 76 -6.89 8.60 -5.29
CA LYS A 76 -7.10 8.81 -6.73
C LYS A 76 -6.76 10.24 -7.15
N HIS A 77 -7.03 11.24 -6.31
CA HIS A 77 -6.84 12.65 -6.64
C HIS A 77 -5.40 13.10 -6.38
N LYS A 78 -4.82 12.69 -5.24
CA LYS A 78 -3.45 13.03 -4.86
C LYS A 78 -2.77 11.91 -4.08
N SER A 79 -1.44 11.95 -3.99
CA SER A 79 -0.71 11.11 -3.04
C SER A 79 -0.85 11.73 -1.65
N LEU A 80 -1.40 10.99 -0.68
CA LEU A 80 -1.55 11.47 0.69
C LEU A 80 -0.22 11.34 1.45
N SER A 81 0.20 12.41 2.12
CA SER A 81 1.29 12.44 3.09
C SER A 81 0.85 11.88 4.45
N ASP A 82 1.80 11.55 5.33
CA ASP A 82 1.47 11.06 6.68
C ASP A 82 0.68 12.11 7.49
N GLU A 83 1.04 13.39 7.35
CA GLU A 83 0.33 14.50 7.99
C GLU A 83 -1.10 14.66 7.48
N GLU A 84 -1.34 14.48 6.18
CA GLU A 84 -2.69 14.53 5.62
C GLU A 84 -3.54 13.35 6.10
N ILE A 85 -2.97 12.14 6.15
CA ILE A 85 -3.70 10.96 6.66
C ILE A 85 -4.06 11.17 8.12
N LEU A 86 -3.13 11.69 8.94
CA LEU A 86 -3.38 12.00 10.35
C LEU A 86 -4.51 13.04 10.51
N LYS A 87 -4.45 14.17 9.79
CA LYS A 87 -5.49 15.22 9.83
C LYS A 87 -6.87 14.68 9.43
N ILE A 88 -6.92 13.85 8.39
CA ILE A 88 -8.16 13.21 7.94
C ILE A 88 -8.67 12.23 9.02
N GLY A 89 -7.78 11.47 9.65
CA GLY A 89 -8.13 10.57 10.75
C GLY A 89 -8.76 11.34 11.92
N ASP A 90 -8.08 12.36 12.41
CA ASP A 90 -8.51 13.15 13.57
C ASP A 90 -9.85 13.86 13.32
N SER A 91 -10.03 14.43 12.12
CA SER A 91 -11.29 15.09 11.76
C SER A 91 -12.42 14.08 11.56
N PHE A 92 -12.12 12.89 11.00
CA PHE A 92 -13.10 11.83 10.84
C PHE A 92 -13.60 11.32 12.19
N ASP A 93 -12.72 11.06 13.16
CA ASP A 93 -13.12 10.59 14.50
C ASP A 93 -13.95 11.65 15.26
N ARG A 94 -13.62 12.93 15.09
CA ARG A 94 -14.35 14.04 15.72
C ARG A 94 -15.75 14.23 15.16
N HIS A 95 -15.92 14.18 13.84
CA HIS A 95 -17.21 14.47 13.18
C HIS A 95 -18.06 13.23 12.94
N ILE A 96 -17.46 12.04 12.84
CA ILE A 96 -18.12 10.78 12.50
C ILE A 96 -17.81 9.72 13.59
N TYR A 97 -18.33 9.95 14.79
CA TYR A 97 -18.13 9.04 15.92
C TYR A 97 -19.18 7.90 15.99
N ASP A 98 -20.37 8.12 15.44
CA ASP A 98 -21.53 7.23 15.56
C ASP A 98 -22.02 6.68 14.22
N VAL A 99 -22.38 7.57 13.31
CA VAL A 99 -23.06 7.27 12.06
C VAL A 99 -22.45 8.12 10.95
N PHE A 100 -22.13 7.47 9.84
CA PHE A 100 -21.67 8.14 8.64
C PHE A 100 -22.80 8.95 8.00
N SER A 101 -22.55 10.22 7.69
CA SER A 101 -23.41 11.03 6.84
C SER A 101 -22.57 11.93 5.93
N ALA A 102 -23.09 12.22 4.73
CA ALA A 102 -22.40 13.06 3.77
C ALA A 102 -22.07 14.47 4.33
N SER A 103 -22.94 15.01 5.19
CA SER A 103 -22.72 16.31 5.86
C SER A 103 -21.58 16.26 6.88
N LYS A 104 -21.53 15.21 7.72
CA LYS A 104 -20.43 15.02 8.68
C LYS A 104 -19.10 14.74 7.95
N ALA A 105 -19.13 13.93 6.90
CA ALA A 105 -17.96 13.63 6.07
C ALA A 105 -17.40 14.87 5.36
N ARG A 106 -18.29 15.75 4.86
CA ARG A 106 -17.88 17.02 4.25
C ARG A 106 -17.14 17.89 5.24
N ARG A 107 -17.69 18.08 6.44
CA ARG A 107 -17.03 18.84 7.52
C ARG A 107 -15.67 18.26 7.88
N ALA A 108 -15.57 16.93 8.02
CA ALA A 108 -14.31 16.27 8.31
C ALA A 108 -13.24 16.51 7.22
N LEU A 109 -13.61 16.35 5.95
CA LEU A 109 -12.67 16.54 4.84
C LEU A 109 -12.25 18.00 4.64
N GLU A 110 -13.20 18.94 4.75
CA GLU A 110 -12.92 20.38 4.67
C GLU A 110 -11.99 20.83 5.81
N GLU A 111 -12.24 20.37 7.04
CA GLU A 111 -11.37 20.66 8.19
C GLU A 111 -9.95 20.07 8.01
N ALA A 112 -9.84 18.90 7.37
CA ALA A 112 -8.56 18.29 7.03
C ALA A 112 -7.84 18.98 5.85
N GLY A 113 -8.42 20.05 5.28
CA GLY A 113 -7.83 20.83 4.18
C GLY A 113 -8.02 20.18 2.81
N VAL A 114 -9.03 19.33 2.63
CA VAL A 114 -9.38 18.80 1.31
C VAL A 114 -10.24 19.83 0.57
N GLU A 115 -9.85 20.16 -0.66
CA GLU A 115 -10.60 21.05 -1.53
C GLU A 115 -12.06 20.59 -1.70
N LYS A 116 -12.98 21.55 -1.71
CA LYS A 116 -14.43 21.29 -1.68
C LYS A 116 -14.90 20.44 -2.86
N GLU A 117 -14.40 20.66 -4.07
CA GLU A 117 -14.75 19.84 -5.24
C GLU A 117 -14.32 18.38 -5.05
N ILE A 118 -13.08 18.17 -4.57
CA ILE A 118 -12.52 16.83 -4.32
C ILE A 118 -13.30 16.14 -3.20
N ALA A 119 -13.58 16.84 -2.09
CA ALA A 119 -14.35 16.31 -0.98
C ALA A 119 -15.73 15.84 -1.44
N ASN A 120 -16.43 16.63 -2.26
CA ASN A 120 -17.75 16.27 -2.76
C ASN A 120 -17.73 15.05 -3.69
N ASP A 121 -16.75 14.94 -4.60
CA ASP A 121 -16.62 13.75 -5.47
C ASP A 121 -16.33 12.48 -4.65
N VAL A 122 -15.40 12.57 -3.70
CA VAL A 122 -15.05 11.47 -2.79
C VAL A 122 -16.26 11.00 -1.98
N ILE A 123 -16.99 11.93 -1.36
CA ILE A 123 -18.17 11.62 -0.54
C ILE A 123 -19.27 11.00 -1.40
N SER A 124 -19.54 11.56 -2.58
CA SER A 124 -20.50 11.01 -3.53
C SER A 124 -20.13 9.59 -3.95
N GLY A 125 -18.85 9.33 -4.24
CA GLY A 125 -18.33 8.01 -4.54
C GLY A 125 -18.54 7.02 -3.41
N VAL A 126 -18.17 7.39 -2.18
CA VAL A 126 -18.34 6.54 -0.99
C VAL A 126 -19.81 6.30 -0.66
N VAL A 127 -20.69 7.31 -0.74
CA VAL A 127 -22.14 7.12 -0.51
C VAL A 127 -22.73 6.13 -1.52
N LYS A 128 -22.37 6.24 -2.80
CA LYS A 128 -22.80 5.28 -3.83
C LYS A 128 -22.29 3.87 -3.55
N ALA A 129 -21.02 3.75 -3.17
CA ALA A 129 -20.43 2.49 -2.76
C ALA A 129 -21.18 1.86 -1.58
N LEU A 130 -21.50 2.64 -0.56
CA LEU A 130 -22.23 2.15 0.62
C LEU A 130 -23.63 1.66 0.27
N ASN A 131 -24.33 2.35 -0.64
CA ASN A 131 -25.63 1.87 -1.11
C ASN A 131 -25.51 0.51 -1.84
N LEU A 132 -24.52 0.35 -2.71
CA LEU A 132 -24.26 -0.92 -3.39
C LEU A 132 -23.90 -2.03 -2.39
N ILE A 133 -23.06 -1.72 -1.42
CA ILE A 133 -22.60 -2.68 -0.41
C ILE A 133 -23.76 -3.11 0.48
N ASN A 134 -24.53 -2.16 1.03
CA ASN A 134 -25.64 -2.47 1.92
C ASN A 134 -26.72 -3.30 1.23
N ASN A 135 -26.99 -3.03 -0.06
CA ASN A 135 -27.97 -3.81 -0.82
C ASN A 135 -27.52 -5.24 -1.13
N LYS A 136 -26.21 -5.49 -1.29
CA LYS A 136 -25.67 -6.79 -1.75
C LYS A 136 -25.07 -7.64 -0.62
N TYR A 137 -24.49 -7.00 0.39
CA TYR A 137 -23.71 -7.65 1.46
C TYR A 137 -24.20 -7.28 2.87
N ASN A 138 -25.28 -6.51 2.99
CA ASN A 138 -25.85 -5.96 4.23
C ASN A 138 -24.97 -4.95 4.99
N SER A 139 -23.64 -5.07 4.94
CA SER A 139 -22.72 -4.21 5.69
C SER A 139 -21.31 -4.13 5.03
N PRO A 140 -20.62 -2.97 5.11
CA PRO A 140 -19.25 -2.78 4.66
C PRO A 140 -18.23 -3.80 5.15
N TYR A 141 -18.25 -4.19 6.43
CA TYR A 141 -17.28 -5.17 6.92
C TYR A 141 -17.55 -6.58 6.39
N LEU A 142 -18.83 -6.95 6.23
CA LEU A 142 -19.22 -8.25 5.66
C LEU A 142 -18.78 -8.37 4.20
N TRP A 143 -18.93 -7.30 3.42
CA TRP A 143 -18.41 -7.23 2.05
C TRP A 143 -16.94 -7.61 1.95
N ILE A 144 -16.11 -7.18 2.91
CA ILE A 144 -14.68 -7.53 2.95
C ILE A 144 -14.46 -8.96 3.47
N ALA A 145 -15.14 -9.32 4.57
CA ALA A 145 -14.95 -10.62 5.22
C ALA A 145 -15.34 -11.81 4.32
N GLU A 146 -16.32 -11.62 3.44
CA GLU A 146 -16.76 -12.65 2.51
C GLU A 146 -15.76 -12.97 1.40
N GLN A 147 -14.76 -12.12 1.19
CA GLN A 147 -13.79 -12.27 0.11
C GLN A 147 -12.88 -13.48 0.32
N ARG A 148 -12.70 -14.28 -0.75
CA ARG A 148 -11.89 -15.51 -0.73
C ARG A 148 -10.73 -15.50 -1.72
N ARG A 149 -10.78 -14.63 -2.72
CA ARG A 149 -9.79 -14.55 -3.81
C ARG A 149 -9.37 -13.12 -4.05
N ILE A 150 -8.07 -12.88 -4.20
CA ILE A 150 -7.55 -11.51 -4.34
C ILE A 150 -8.06 -10.83 -5.60
N GLU A 151 -8.19 -11.59 -6.70
CA GLU A 151 -8.66 -11.08 -7.98
C GLU A 151 -10.13 -10.65 -7.90
N ARG A 152 -10.97 -11.47 -7.26
CA ARG A 152 -12.39 -11.12 -7.04
C ARG A 152 -12.52 -9.90 -6.14
N PHE A 153 -11.69 -9.82 -5.09
CA PHE A 153 -11.72 -8.67 -4.21
C PHE A 153 -11.25 -7.39 -4.93
N GLU A 154 -10.17 -7.46 -5.71
CA GLU A 154 -9.70 -6.32 -6.52
C GLU A 154 -10.76 -5.84 -7.50
N ASN A 155 -11.41 -6.76 -8.21
CA ASN A 155 -12.49 -6.42 -9.13
C ASN A 155 -13.69 -5.80 -8.39
N SER A 156 -14.05 -6.36 -7.23
CA SER A 156 -15.13 -5.79 -6.41
C SER A 156 -14.79 -4.40 -5.88
N VAL A 157 -13.55 -4.14 -5.46
CA VAL A 157 -13.10 -2.80 -5.05
C VAL A 157 -13.17 -1.82 -6.22
N ARG A 158 -12.74 -2.23 -7.42
CA ARG A 158 -12.83 -1.40 -8.62
C ARG A 158 -14.26 -1.06 -9.00
N GLU A 159 -15.15 -2.05 -8.97
CA GLU A 159 -16.57 -1.88 -9.26
C GLU A 159 -17.22 -0.93 -8.24
N VAL A 160 -17.07 -1.22 -6.96
CA VAL A 160 -17.81 -0.58 -5.87
C VAL A 160 -17.26 0.81 -5.54
N LEU A 161 -15.95 0.96 -5.35
CA LEU A 161 -15.34 2.23 -4.94
C LEU A 161 -14.96 3.13 -6.11
N PHE A 162 -14.66 2.53 -7.27
CA PHE A 162 -14.06 3.25 -8.40
C PHE A 162 -14.87 3.14 -9.69
N ARG A 163 -16.08 2.57 -9.67
CA ARG A 163 -16.99 2.50 -10.84
C ARG A 163 -16.34 1.89 -12.09
N ASN A 164 -15.49 0.89 -11.89
CA ASN A 164 -14.68 0.25 -12.94
C ASN A 164 -13.73 1.19 -13.69
N GLU A 165 -13.44 2.36 -13.14
CA GLU A 165 -12.45 3.26 -13.72
C GLU A 165 -11.05 2.62 -13.74
N GLY A 166 -10.32 2.87 -14.82
CA GLY A 166 -8.95 2.39 -15.01
C GLY A 166 -7.88 3.42 -14.60
N GLY A 167 -6.62 3.06 -14.88
CA GLY A 167 -5.49 3.98 -14.78
C GLY A 167 -4.71 3.93 -13.46
N ASN A 168 -3.55 4.58 -13.47
CA ASN A 168 -2.57 4.52 -12.38
C ASN A 168 -3.11 5.13 -11.08
N ARG A 169 -3.86 6.24 -11.17
CA ARG A 169 -4.45 6.93 -10.01
C ARG A 169 -5.46 6.05 -9.27
N VAL A 170 -6.40 5.45 -10.00
CA VAL A 170 -7.36 4.48 -9.44
C VAL A 170 -6.63 3.25 -8.90
N GLY A 171 -5.66 2.74 -9.66
CA GLY A 171 -4.82 1.61 -9.22
C GLY A 171 -4.15 1.86 -7.86
N ARG A 172 -3.74 3.10 -7.54
CA ARG A 172 -3.18 3.44 -6.24
C ARG A 172 -4.21 3.26 -5.11
N GLY A 173 -5.40 3.82 -5.29
CA GLY A 173 -6.50 3.71 -4.32
C GLY A 173 -6.92 2.27 -4.08
N VAL A 174 -7.07 1.49 -5.16
CA VAL A 174 -7.39 0.05 -5.10
C VAL A 174 -6.34 -0.71 -4.28
N LYS A 175 -5.04 -0.49 -4.55
CA LYS A 175 -3.96 -1.19 -3.85
C LYS A 175 -3.84 -0.79 -2.38
N LEU A 176 -4.05 0.50 -2.06
CA LEU A 176 -4.13 0.96 -0.68
C LEU A 176 -5.26 0.26 0.07
N PHE A 177 -6.47 0.20 -0.52
CA PHE A 177 -7.61 -0.45 0.11
C PHE A 177 -7.36 -1.94 0.35
N LEU A 178 -6.94 -2.66 -0.70
CA LEU A 178 -6.70 -4.10 -0.63
C LEU A 178 -5.67 -4.45 0.43
N ARG A 179 -4.47 -3.84 0.39
CA ARG A 179 -3.36 -4.24 1.27
C ARG A 179 -3.68 -4.06 2.76
N LEU A 180 -4.57 -3.13 3.11
CA LEU A 180 -5.00 -2.93 4.49
C LEU A 180 -5.84 -4.10 5.01
N PHE A 181 -6.59 -4.78 4.14
CA PHE A 181 -7.55 -5.81 4.58
C PHE A 181 -7.12 -7.27 4.39
N ILE A 182 -6.06 -7.52 3.62
CA ILE A 182 -5.65 -8.85 3.16
C ILE A 182 -4.37 -9.38 3.81
N HIS A 183 -3.90 -8.77 4.90
CA HIS A 183 -2.65 -9.16 5.56
C HIS A 183 -2.80 -9.15 7.09
N ASP A 184 -2.18 -10.12 7.77
CA ASP A 184 -2.29 -10.33 9.22
C ASP A 184 -1.60 -9.24 10.05
N THR A 185 -0.54 -8.63 9.51
CA THR A 185 0.11 -7.44 10.11
C THR A 185 -0.67 -6.14 9.88
N ASN A 186 -1.78 -6.17 9.13
CA ASN A 186 -2.66 -5.01 8.89
C ASN A 186 -4.02 -5.22 9.59
N ILE A 187 -5.14 -5.12 8.87
CA ILE A 187 -6.51 -5.28 9.39
C ILE A 187 -7.10 -6.54 8.73
N PRO A 188 -6.89 -7.75 9.27
CA PRO A 188 -7.21 -8.99 8.56
C PRO A 188 -8.72 -9.32 8.50
N LEU A 189 -9.55 -8.39 8.00
CA LEU A 189 -10.98 -8.60 7.79
C LEU A 189 -11.24 -9.63 6.69
N ALA A 190 -10.47 -9.61 5.60
CA ALA A 190 -10.54 -10.65 4.58
C ALA A 190 -9.76 -11.89 5.03
N VAL A 191 -10.17 -12.52 6.14
CA VAL A 191 -9.43 -13.57 6.86
C VAL A 191 -9.03 -14.76 5.96
N ARG A 192 -9.92 -15.13 5.03
CA ARG A 192 -9.69 -16.21 4.05
C ARG A 192 -8.65 -15.88 2.99
N ILE A 193 -8.29 -14.60 2.85
CA ILE A 193 -7.15 -14.14 2.03
C ILE A 193 -5.93 -13.95 2.94
N ALA A 194 -6.08 -13.29 4.08
CA ALA A 194 -4.99 -12.88 4.96
C ALA A 194 -4.17 -14.05 5.55
N TYR A 195 -4.82 -15.19 5.83
CA TYR A 195 -4.17 -16.37 6.42
C TYR A 195 -3.94 -17.52 5.44
N THR A 196 -4.12 -17.28 4.15
CA THR A 196 -3.87 -18.29 3.11
C THR A 196 -2.79 -17.79 2.13
N GLN A 197 -2.31 -18.66 1.25
CA GLN A 197 -1.37 -18.26 0.19
C GLN A 197 -1.98 -17.29 -0.85
N GLU A 198 -3.26 -16.94 -0.70
CA GLU A 198 -3.95 -16.00 -1.58
C GLU A 198 -3.39 -14.58 -1.44
N ASN A 199 -2.94 -14.16 -0.25
CA ASN A 199 -2.33 -12.86 -0.04
C ASN A 199 -1.07 -12.65 -0.92
N LYS A 200 -0.30 -13.71 -1.19
CA LYS A 200 0.90 -13.68 -2.06
C LYS A 200 0.61 -13.37 -3.52
N LYS A 201 -0.66 -13.48 -3.95
CA LYS A 201 -1.09 -13.09 -5.29
C LYS A 201 -1.30 -11.57 -5.41
N TYR A 202 -1.18 -10.81 -4.31
CA TYR A 202 -1.21 -9.35 -4.35
C TYR A 202 -0.14 -8.79 -5.28
N ILE A 203 -0.60 -8.01 -6.26
CA ILE A 203 0.29 -7.28 -7.17
C ILE A 203 0.46 -5.87 -6.59
N LEU A 204 1.65 -5.57 -6.08
CA LEU A 204 2.01 -4.25 -5.58
C LEU A 204 1.80 -3.14 -6.62
N HIS A 205 1.53 -1.93 -6.14
CA HIS A 205 1.31 -0.77 -7.00
C HIS A 205 2.57 -0.45 -7.80
N GLY A 206 3.72 -0.42 -7.13
CA GLY A 206 5.02 -0.08 -7.71
C GLY A 206 5.12 1.42 -7.96
N ASP A 207 4.91 2.22 -6.90
CA ASP A 207 5.15 3.66 -6.93
C ASP A 207 6.64 3.99 -7.10
N MET A 208 6.90 5.28 -7.26
CA MET A 208 8.24 5.83 -7.43
C MET A 208 9.20 5.46 -6.29
N TYR A 209 8.74 5.42 -5.03
CA TYR A 209 9.60 5.13 -3.88
C TYR A 209 9.98 3.65 -3.83
N THR A 210 8.98 2.78 -3.99
CA THR A 210 9.18 1.32 -4.07
C THR A 210 10.09 0.96 -5.26
N ALA A 211 9.89 1.61 -6.40
CA ALA A 211 10.73 1.44 -7.59
C ALA A 211 12.16 1.95 -7.38
N LEU A 212 12.34 3.10 -6.74
CA LEU A 212 13.67 3.63 -6.41
C LEU A 212 14.43 2.64 -5.54
N VAL A 213 13.83 2.12 -4.48
CA VAL A 213 14.49 1.14 -3.60
C VAL A 213 14.84 -0.13 -4.37
N THR A 214 13.89 -0.68 -5.12
CA THR A 214 14.09 -1.91 -5.90
C THR A 214 15.30 -1.78 -6.83
N LEU A 215 15.42 -0.66 -7.55
CA LEU A 215 16.50 -0.44 -8.51
C LEU A 215 17.81 -0.04 -7.83
N ARG A 216 17.79 0.92 -6.89
CA ARG A 216 19.01 1.45 -6.26
C ARG A 216 19.67 0.45 -5.32
N SER A 217 18.89 -0.44 -4.72
CA SER A 217 19.42 -1.48 -3.84
C SER A 217 20.05 -2.65 -4.59
N GLY A 218 19.69 -2.89 -5.85
CA GLY A 218 20.11 -4.08 -6.60
C GLY A 218 19.21 -5.30 -6.37
N ALA A 219 18.03 -5.14 -5.77
CA ALA A 219 17.08 -6.23 -5.48
C ALA A 219 16.58 -7.01 -6.73
N PHE A 220 16.89 -6.54 -7.93
CA PHE A 220 16.45 -7.10 -9.21
C PHE A 220 17.54 -7.87 -9.98
N GLU A 221 18.78 -7.90 -9.50
CA GLU A 221 19.93 -8.33 -10.32
C GLU A 221 19.87 -9.80 -10.78
N ASP A 222 19.26 -10.65 -9.98
CA ASP A 222 19.04 -12.07 -10.25
C ASP A 222 17.80 -12.36 -11.11
N VAL A 223 17.03 -11.32 -11.46
CA VAL A 223 15.84 -11.47 -12.31
C VAL A 223 16.26 -11.62 -13.77
N ALA A 224 15.93 -12.77 -14.37
CA ALA A 224 16.11 -13.03 -15.79
C ALA A 224 14.90 -12.54 -16.61
N SER A 225 14.81 -11.23 -16.82
CA SER A 225 13.79 -10.62 -17.70
C SER A 225 14.41 -9.58 -18.63
N ILE A 226 13.81 -9.34 -19.79
CA ILE A 226 14.29 -8.34 -20.77
C ILE A 226 14.47 -6.97 -20.10
N THR A 227 13.52 -6.57 -19.26
CA THR A 227 13.58 -5.30 -18.52
C THR A 227 14.74 -5.29 -17.52
N ALA A 228 14.95 -6.38 -16.77
CA ALA A 228 16.07 -6.49 -15.82
C ALA A 228 17.42 -6.44 -16.54
N GLU A 229 17.61 -7.20 -17.63
CA GLU A 229 18.84 -7.18 -18.43
C GLU A 229 19.13 -5.78 -18.99
N ARG A 230 18.10 -5.08 -19.47
CA ARG A 230 18.24 -3.69 -19.93
C ARG A 230 18.69 -2.76 -18.80
N VAL A 231 18.16 -2.92 -17.59
CA VAL A 231 18.60 -2.14 -16.43
C VAL A 231 20.06 -2.48 -16.09
N LYS A 232 20.40 -3.78 -15.99
CA LYS A 232 21.77 -4.25 -15.70
C LYS A 232 22.78 -3.70 -16.70
N ALA A 233 22.49 -3.75 -18.00
CA ALA A 233 23.36 -3.21 -19.03
C ALA A 233 23.61 -1.70 -18.86
N ARG A 234 22.56 -0.93 -18.50
CA ARG A 234 22.70 0.52 -18.25
C ARG A 234 23.48 0.82 -16.98
N VAL A 235 23.28 0.05 -15.92
CA VAL A 235 24.05 0.13 -14.67
C VAL A 235 25.52 -0.20 -14.95
N ALA A 236 25.80 -1.32 -15.63
CA ALA A 236 27.16 -1.72 -16.00
C ALA A 236 27.87 -0.66 -16.84
N LYS A 237 27.21 -0.10 -17.85
CA LYS A 237 27.76 1.01 -18.65
C LYS A 237 28.12 2.23 -17.79
N ARG A 238 27.29 2.54 -16.79
CA ARG A 238 27.54 3.68 -15.88
C ARG A 238 28.69 3.41 -14.91
N LEU A 239 28.81 2.18 -14.39
CA LEU A 239 29.93 1.78 -13.53
C LEU A 239 31.26 1.75 -14.31
N LEU A 240 31.26 1.26 -15.55
CA LEU A 240 32.43 1.27 -16.43
C LEU A 240 32.90 2.69 -16.76
N CYS A 241 31.96 3.61 -16.98
CA CYS A 241 32.29 5.02 -17.15
C CYS A 241 32.96 5.59 -15.89
N GLU A 242 32.40 5.30 -14.70
CA GLU A 242 32.94 5.80 -13.43
C GLU A 242 34.37 5.36 -13.19
N ALA A 243 34.65 4.09 -13.44
CA ALA A 243 36.00 3.51 -13.32
C ALA A 243 37.01 4.14 -14.29
N LYS A 244 36.57 4.62 -15.47
CA LYS A 244 37.44 5.23 -16.49
C LYS A 244 37.62 6.74 -16.30
N GLU A 245 36.56 7.45 -15.93
CA GLU A 245 36.49 8.92 -16.02
C GLU A 245 36.34 9.60 -14.65
N GLY A 246 36.41 8.86 -13.54
CA GLY A 246 36.31 9.42 -12.18
C GLY A 246 34.91 9.91 -11.81
N GLY A 247 33.87 9.43 -12.49
CA GLY A 247 32.46 9.62 -12.12
C GLY A 247 31.82 10.96 -12.53
N ALA A 248 32.56 12.08 -12.51
CA ALA A 248 32.00 13.43 -12.71
C ALA A 248 31.38 13.69 -14.09
N ARG A 249 31.79 12.95 -15.12
CA ARG A 249 31.29 13.09 -16.51
C ARG A 249 30.23 12.05 -16.89
N CYS A 250 29.93 11.11 -16.00
CA CYS A 250 29.12 9.95 -16.31
C CYS A 250 27.63 10.21 -16.09
N LYS A 251 26.84 10.14 -17.18
CA LYS A 251 25.39 10.41 -17.16
C LYS A 251 24.63 9.42 -16.27
N ASP A 252 23.69 9.93 -15.50
CA ASP A 252 22.77 9.13 -14.68
C ASP A 252 21.89 8.17 -15.50
N VAL A 253 21.48 7.08 -14.86
CA VAL A 253 20.57 6.09 -15.45
C VAL A 253 19.13 6.53 -15.19
N VAL A 254 18.54 7.25 -16.15
CA VAL A 254 17.14 7.67 -16.08
C VAL A 254 16.21 6.58 -16.62
N MET A 255 15.28 6.09 -15.80
CA MET A 255 14.27 5.08 -16.16
C MET A 255 12.86 5.67 -16.05
N ARG A 256 11.97 5.34 -16.98
CA ARG A 256 10.55 5.71 -16.85
C ARG A 256 9.85 4.75 -15.89
N LEU A 257 9.08 5.23 -14.93
CA LEU A 257 8.39 4.37 -13.95
C LEU A 257 7.56 3.27 -14.63
N GLU A 258 6.82 3.64 -15.68
CA GLU A 258 5.97 2.70 -16.43
C GLU A 258 6.76 1.57 -17.09
N SER A 259 7.99 1.85 -17.55
CA SER A 259 8.86 0.86 -18.20
C SER A 259 9.45 -0.16 -17.24
N ILE A 260 9.53 0.16 -15.94
CA ILE A 260 10.14 -0.70 -14.91
C ILE A 260 9.11 -1.28 -13.94
N ARG A 261 7.86 -0.81 -13.97
CA ARG A 261 6.83 -1.25 -13.01
C ARG A 261 6.59 -2.75 -13.04
N GLY A 262 6.63 -3.37 -14.22
CA GLY A 262 6.54 -4.84 -14.36
C GLY A 262 7.66 -5.57 -13.62
N LEU A 263 8.90 -5.08 -13.73
CA LEU A 263 10.05 -5.62 -13.01
C LEU A 263 9.88 -5.45 -11.49
N VAL A 264 9.50 -4.26 -11.02
CA VAL A 264 9.30 -3.99 -9.58
C VAL A 264 8.23 -4.89 -8.98
N ARG A 265 7.12 -5.11 -9.71
CA ARG A 265 6.06 -6.05 -9.31
C ARG A 265 6.55 -7.48 -9.24
N TYR A 266 7.35 -7.91 -10.21
CA TYR A 266 7.93 -9.24 -10.21
C TYR A 266 8.89 -9.43 -9.04
N VAL A 267 9.78 -8.46 -8.77
CA VAL A 267 10.71 -8.47 -7.62
C VAL A 267 9.96 -8.62 -6.30
N GLY A 268 8.92 -7.82 -6.07
CA GLY A 268 8.13 -7.96 -4.84
C GLY A 268 7.36 -9.29 -4.79
N LYS A 269 6.93 -9.86 -5.92
CA LYS A 269 6.31 -11.19 -5.93
C LYS A 269 7.29 -12.30 -5.52
N ILE A 270 8.51 -12.30 -6.06
CA ILE A 270 9.53 -13.30 -5.72
C ILE A 270 10.18 -13.08 -4.36
N SER A 271 9.89 -11.94 -3.70
CA SER A 271 10.33 -11.69 -2.33
C SER A 271 9.63 -12.57 -1.28
N GLY A 272 8.52 -13.23 -1.65
CA GLY A 272 7.75 -14.13 -0.78
C GLY A 272 6.56 -13.47 -0.09
N ASP A 273 6.66 -12.16 0.20
CA ASP A 273 5.58 -11.35 0.76
C ASP A 273 5.50 -9.97 0.07
N PRO A 274 4.68 -9.82 -0.98
CA PRO A 274 4.63 -8.58 -1.77
C PRO A 274 4.04 -7.39 -0.99
N ILE A 275 3.26 -7.63 0.07
CA ILE A 275 2.64 -6.56 0.87
C ILE A 275 3.68 -5.96 1.81
N VAL A 276 4.41 -6.83 2.51
CA VAL A 276 5.47 -6.42 3.42
C VAL A 276 6.65 -5.83 2.65
N TYR A 277 7.00 -6.40 1.48
CA TYR A 277 8.00 -5.82 0.59
C TYR A 277 7.61 -4.41 0.15
N GLU A 278 6.38 -4.19 -0.33
CA GLU A 278 5.92 -2.86 -0.73
C GLU A 278 5.97 -1.88 0.46
N ARG A 279 5.56 -2.31 1.66
CA ARG A 279 5.65 -1.47 2.86
C ARG A 279 7.08 -1.04 3.18
N GLY A 280 8.00 -2.00 3.24
CA GLY A 280 9.41 -1.74 3.55
C GLY A 280 10.08 -0.89 2.48
N ALA A 281 9.88 -1.22 1.19
CA ALA A 281 10.44 -0.48 0.07
C ALA A 281 9.86 0.93 -0.04
N TYR A 282 8.57 1.12 0.25
CA TYR A 282 7.97 2.46 0.28
C TYR A 282 8.61 3.33 1.37
N ASP A 283 8.69 2.82 2.60
CA ASP A 283 9.26 3.58 3.72
C ASP A 283 10.73 3.93 3.50
N ILE A 284 11.54 2.94 3.07
CA ILE A 284 12.95 3.16 2.71
C ILE A 284 13.06 4.21 1.59
N GLY A 285 12.20 4.09 0.59
CA GLY A 285 12.19 4.95 -0.58
C GLY A 285 11.86 6.40 -0.24
N TYR A 286 10.84 6.60 0.59
CA TYR A 286 10.32 7.90 0.99
C TYR A 286 11.25 8.61 1.98
N ARG A 287 11.72 7.91 3.02
CA ARG A 287 12.52 8.51 4.11
C ARG A 287 14.01 8.65 3.79
N TYR A 288 14.55 7.74 2.97
CA TYR A 288 16.00 7.63 2.78
C TYR A 288 16.42 7.76 1.32
N CYS A 289 15.90 6.92 0.41
CA CYS A 289 16.41 6.90 -0.96
C CYS A 289 16.11 8.17 -1.74
N ARG A 290 14.95 8.81 -1.56
CA ARG A 290 14.60 10.06 -2.26
C ARG A 290 15.68 11.14 -2.07
N ASP A 291 16.16 11.27 -0.84
CA ASP A 291 17.09 12.33 -0.41
C ASP A 291 18.54 11.79 -0.27
N LEU A 292 18.83 10.59 -0.78
CA LEU A 292 20.13 9.92 -0.75
C LEU A 292 20.76 9.79 0.66
N LYS A 293 19.95 9.58 1.69
CA LYS A 293 20.40 9.35 3.07
C LYS A 293 20.92 7.92 3.28
N CYS A 294 21.93 7.52 2.52
CA CYS A 294 22.45 6.14 2.51
C CYS A 294 22.97 5.69 3.87
N GLU A 295 23.68 6.56 4.60
CA GLU A 295 24.30 6.21 5.88
C GLU A 295 23.30 5.84 6.98
N ALA A 296 22.11 6.45 6.95
CA ALA A 296 21.04 6.18 7.91
C ALA A 296 20.04 5.10 7.42
N CYS A 297 20.23 4.56 6.22
CA CYS A 297 19.29 3.62 5.61
C CYS A 297 19.30 2.26 6.34
N PRO A 298 18.15 1.65 6.66
CA PRO A 298 18.08 0.39 7.41
C PRO A 298 18.66 -0.83 6.67
N ILE A 299 18.91 -0.69 5.35
CA ILE A 299 19.52 -1.73 4.50
C ILE A 299 20.90 -1.32 3.96
N ASN A 300 21.54 -0.33 4.58
CA ASN A 300 22.81 0.26 4.11
C ASN A 300 23.94 -0.77 3.96
N ASP A 301 23.92 -1.80 4.80
CA ASP A 301 24.88 -2.90 4.87
C ASP A 301 24.79 -3.85 3.66
N VAL A 302 23.61 -4.01 3.06
CA VAL A 302 23.38 -4.92 1.92
C VAL A 302 23.16 -4.22 0.58
N CYS A 303 22.79 -2.94 0.60
CA CYS A 303 22.43 -2.16 -0.58
C CYS A 303 23.63 -1.97 -1.53
N LYS A 304 23.42 -2.17 -2.84
CA LYS A 304 24.43 -1.88 -3.89
C LYS A 304 24.68 -0.38 -4.11
N ARG A 305 23.79 0.48 -3.59
CA ARG A 305 23.85 1.94 -3.66
C ARG A 305 24.02 2.47 -5.10
N TYR A 306 23.18 2.01 -6.03
CA TYR A 306 23.11 2.60 -7.39
C TYR A 306 22.41 3.96 -7.38
N THR A 307 22.95 4.91 -6.61
CA THR A 307 22.40 6.25 -6.35
C THR A 307 22.19 7.08 -7.62
N PHE A 308 22.98 6.81 -8.67
CA PHE A 308 22.87 7.39 -10.01
C PHE A 308 21.63 6.95 -10.81
N ILE A 309 20.84 5.97 -10.34
CA ILE A 309 19.56 5.65 -10.96
C ILE A 309 18.53 6.71 -10.58
N LYS A 310 17.85 7.31 -11.57
CA LYS A 310 16.78 8.29 -11.41
C LYS A 310 15.50 7.80 -12.09
N LEU A 311 14.34 8.12 -11.51
CA LEU A 311 13.03 7.82 -12.10
C LEU A 311 12.41 9.07 -12.73
N LYS A 312 11.78 8.88 -13.89
CA LYS A 312 10.94 9.85 -14.59
C LYS A 312 9.53 9.29 -14.78
#